data_AF-A0A8J3VA58-F1
#
_entry.id   AF-A0A8J3VA58-F1
#
_cell.length_a   1.000
_cell.length_b   1.000
_cell.length_c   1.000
_cell.angle_alpha   90.00
_cell.angle_beta   90.00
_cell.angle_gamma   90.00
#
_symmetry.space_group_name_H-M   'P 1'
#
loop_
_entity.id
_entity.type
_entity.pdbx_description
1 polymer ?
#
loop_
_entity_poly.entity_id
_entity_poly.type
_entity_poly.pdbx_seq_one_letter_code
_entity_poly.pdbx_strand_id
1 'polypeptide(L)' 'MRVPFASLAPAGHTYPLIPLAIAVRDAGHEVYFAAGEAMHAPLAANGLRPFRRAIVKTCG' A
#
# COMPACT_ATOMS: atom_id res chain seq x y z
N MET A 1 -13.19 9.63 -1.29
CA MET A 1 -13.52 8.18 -1.46
C MET A 1 -12.40 7.35 -0.84
N ARG A 2 -12.64 6.07 -0.49
CA ARG A 2 -11.60 5.17 0.04
C ARG A 2 -11.00 4.33 -1.10
N VAL A 3 -9.69 4.36 -1.27
CA VAL A 3 -8.97 3.70 -2.37
C VAL A 3 -7.86 2.81 -1.80
N PRO A 4 -8.04 1.47 -1.78
CA PRO A 4 -7.00 0.55 -1.35
C PRO A 4 -6.00 0.28 -2.48
N PHE A 5 -4.72 0.27 -2.14
CA PHE A 5 -3.64 -0.26 -2.97
C PHE A 5 -3.14 -1.57 -2.37
N ALA A 6 -2.76 -2.52 -3.21
CA ALA A 6 -2.16 -3.77 -2.77
C ALA A 6 -0.99 -4.15 -3.68
N SER A 7 0.12 -4.58 -3.08
CA SER A 7 1.29 -5.07 -3.82
C SER A 7 1.82 -6.38 -3.23
N LEU A 8 2.56 -7.12 -4.05
CA LEU A 8 3.40 -8.21 -3.57
C LEU A 8 4.59 -7.65 -2.79
N ALA A 9 5.15 -8.47 -1.90
CA ALA A 9 6.21 -8.06 -0.99
C ALA A 9 7.49 -7.53 -1.67
N PRO A 10 7.92 -7.99 -2.86
CA PRO A 10 9.10 -7.44 -3.51
C PRO A 10 8.97 -5.95 -3.82
N ALA A 11 10.05 -5.21 -3.55
CA ALA A 11 10.17 -3.77 -3.80
C ALA A 11 9.72 -3.36 -5.22
N GLY A 12 10.02 -4.19 -6.23
CA GLY A 12 9.68 -3.95 -7.63
C GLY A 12 8.18 -3.81 -7.92
N HIS A 13 7.30 -4.33 -7.06
CA HIS A 13 5.85 -4.14 -7.21
C HIS A 13 5.31 -2.94 -6.43
N THR A 14 6.02 -2.48 -5.40
CA THR A 14 5.52 -1.44 -4.50
C THR A 14 5.96 -0.05 -4.94
N TYR A 15 7.24 0.14 -5.27
CA TYR A 15 7.76 1.46 -5.67
C TYR A 15 7.02 2.09 -6.85
N PRO A 16 6.64 1.36 -7.91
CA PRO A 16 5.90 1.95 -9.03
C PRO A 16 4.52 2.49 -8.66
N LEU A 17 3.91 2.00 -7.57
CA LEU A 17 2.57 2.42 -7.13
C LEU A 17 2.59 3.63 -6.21
N ILE A 18 3.73 3.98 -5.60
CA ILE A 18 3.87 5.11 -4.67
C ILE A 18 3.42 6.45 -5.31
N PRO A 19 3.91 6.85 -6.50
CA PRO A 19 3.51 8.14 -7.08
C PRO A 19 2.01 8.19 -7.40
N LEU A 20 1.41 7.08 -7.82
CA LEU A 20 -0.03 7.00 -8.06
C LEU A 20 -0.83 7.11 -6.75
N ALA A 21 -0.40 6.42 -5.69
CA ALA A 21 -1.04 6.49 -4.38
C ALA A 21 -0.98 7.91 -3.79
N ILE A 22 0.13 8.63 -4.01
CA ILE A 22 0.27 10.05 -3.64
C ILE A 22 -0.72 10.91 -4.43
N ALA A 23 -0.77 10.78 -5.75
CA ALA A 23 -1.70 11.56 -6.58
C ALA A 23 -3.17 11.34 -6.19
N VAL A 24 -3.55 10.10 -5.88
CA VAL A 24 -4.91 9.77 -5.41
C VAL A 24 -5.18 10.43 -4.04
N ARG A 25 -4.22 10.41 -3.12
CA ARG A 25 -4.35 11.13 -1.84
C ARG A 25 -4.52 12.64 -2.07
N ASP A 26 -3.67 13.23 -2.90
CA ASP A 26 -3.65 14.67 -3.15
C ASP A 26 -4.93 15.15 -3.89
N ALA A 27 -5.61 14.25 -4.60
CA ALA A 27 -6.95 14.47 -5.15
C ALA A 27 -8.09 14.40 -4.10
N GLY A 28 -7.76 14.23 -2.81
CA GLY A 28 -8.72 14.23 -1.70
C GLY A 28 -9.31 12.86 -1.36
N HIS A 29 -8.70 11.76 -1.82
CA HIS A 29 -9.12 10.41 -1.47
C HIS A 29 -8.40 9.88 -0.21
N GLU A 30 -9.08 9.04 0.57
CA GLU A 30 -8.46 8.25 1.64
C GLU A 30 -7.73 7.05 1.05
N VAL A 31 -6.42 6.96 1.27
CA VAL A 31 -5.57 5.89 0.72
C VAL A 31 -5.08 4.95 1.83
N TYR A 32 -5.25 3.64 1.59
CA TYR A 32 -4.72 2.57 2.44
C TYR A 32 -3.86 1.63 1.58
N PHE A 33 -2.71 1.17 2.11
CA PHE A 33 -1.76 0.38 1.32
C PHE A 33 -1.49 -0.98 1.98
N ALA A 34 -1.99 -2.06 1.38
CA ALA A 34 -1.69 -3.43 1.79
C ALA A 34 -0.33 -3.86 1.21
N ALA A 35 0.71 -3.86 2.04
CA ALA A 35 2.07 -4.22 1.65
C ALA A 35 2.76 -5.09 2.70
N GLY A 36 3.85 -5.76 2.28
CA GLY A 36 4.75 -6.44 3.21
C GLY A 36 5.43 -5.44 4.15
N GLU A 37 5.75 -5.88 5.38
CA GLU A 37 6.31 -5.02 6.43
C GLU A 37 7.62 -4.32 6.01
N ALA A 38 8.43 -4.97 5.16
CA ALA A 38 9.64 -4.38 4.58
C ALA A 38 9.39 -3.08 3.80
N MET A 39 8.16 -2.86 3.31
CA MET A 39 7.79 -1.65 2.57
C MET A 39 7.10 -0.59 3.45
N HIS A 40 6.84 -0.86 4.73
CA HIS A 40 6.10 0.07 5.58
C HIS A 40 6.86 1.38 5.80
N ALA A 41 8.17 1.33 6.04
CA ALA A 41 8.97 2.54 6.25
C ALA A 41 9.01 3.45 4.99
N PRO A 42 9.32 2.94 3.77
CA PRO A 42 9.23 3.75 2.55
C PRO A 42 7.83 4.33 2.28
N LEU A 43 6.77 3.56 2.54
CA LEU A 43 5.39 4.02 2.35
C LEU A 43 5.04 5.13 3.35
N ALA A 44 5.36 4.96 4.63
CA ALA A 44 5.14 5.96 5.67
C ALA A 44 5.94 7.25 5.42
N ALA A 45 7.18 7.14 4.92
CA ALA A 45 8.01 8.29 4.55
C ALA A 45 7.38 9.14 3.42
N ASN A 46 6.48 8.57 2.63
CA ASN A 46 5.70 9.27 1.59
C ASN A 46 4.32 9.73 2.08
N GLY A 47 4.03 9.63 3.38
CA GLY A 47 2.73 9.98 3.95
C GLY A 47 1.60 9.03 3.53
N LEU A 48 1.92 7.78 3.20
CA LEU A 48 0.95 6.72 2.93
C LEU A 48 0.71 5.88 4.20
N ARG A 49 -0.44 5.19 4.25
CA ARG A 49 -0.87 4.42 5.42
C ARG A 49 -0.75 2.91 5.14
N PRO A 50 0.42 2.30 5.38
CA PRO A 50 0.61 0.87 5.14
C PRO A 50 -0.07 0.04 6.22
N PHE A 51 -0.52 -1.15 5.85
CA PHE A 51 -0.91 -2.20 6.80
C PHE A 51 -0.47 -3.57 6.28
N ARG A 52 -0.30 -4.52 7.21
CA ARG A 52 0.02 -5.90 6.83
C ARG A 52 -1.19 -6.49 6.09
N ARG A 53 -0.96 -7.00 4.87
CA ARG A 53 -1.98 -7.79 4.15
C ARG A 53 -2.40 -9.00 4.99
N ALA A 54 -3.70 -9.18 5.21
CA ALA A 54 -4.24 -10.39 5.80
C ALA A 54 -4.07 -11.56 4.81
N ILE A 55 -3.49 -12.67 5.27
CA ILE A 55 -3.47 -13.92 4.50
C ILE A 55 -4.67 -14.73 4.99
N VAL A 56 -5.70 -14.86 4.16
CA VAL A 56 -6.72 -15.88 4.38
C VAL A 56 -6.05 -17.22 4.03
N LYS A 57 -5.77 -18.04 5.03
CA LYS A 57 -5.52 -19.46 4.79
C LYS A 57 -6.86 -20.03 4.31
N THR A 58 -6.94 -20.42 3.04
CA THR A 58 -8.06 -21.27 2.59
C THR A 58 -8.10 -22.48 3.52
N CYS A 59 -9.28 -22.81 4.07
CA CYS A 59 -9.47 -24.06 4.79
C CYS A 59 -8.96 -25.21 3.92
N GLY A 60 -8.10 -26.03 4.52
CA GLY A 60 -7.74 -27.32 3.93
C GLY A 60 -8.91 -28.29 3.94
#